data_AF-A0A8K0G5Q9-F1
#
_entry.id   AF-A0A8K0G5Q9-F1
#
_cell.length_a   1.000
_cell.length_b   1.000
_cell.length_c   1.000
_cell.angle_alpha   90.00
_cell.angle_beta   90.00
_cell.angle_gamma   90.00
#
_symmetry.space_group_name_H-M   'P 1'
#
loop_
_entity.id
_entity.type
_entity.pdbx_description
1 polymer ?
#
loop_
_entity_poly.entity_id
_entity_poly.type
_entity_poly.pdbx_seq_one_letter_code
_entity_poly.pdbx_strand_id
1 'polypeptide(L)'
;MNQKSQLKERDFKAREDFPMRMQVILEESLSLQLLMSDEAYFHLYGTVNKQNFKYWAPENPRNDHEQPLHSDKVTLWCAIGTTCVLVPISAKRTDAQSALILTATFR
;
A
#
# COMPACT_ATOMS: atom_id res chain seq x y z
N MET A 1 13.48 -4.38 15.56
CA MET A 1 12.40 -5.12 16.23
C MET A 1 11.17 -5.13 15.32
N ASN A 2 10.71 -6.30 14.87
CA ASN A 2 9.45 -6.42 14.15
C ASN A 2 8.31 -6.42 15.16
N GLN A 3 7.60 -5.30 15.33
CA GLN A 3 6.29 -5.33 15.96
C GLN A 3 5.32 -6.00 15.00
N LYS A 4 5.00 -7.28 15.25
CA LYS A 4 3.84 -7.91 14.62
C LYS A 4 2.59 -7.30 15.26
N SER A 5 1.73 -6.70 14.45
CA SER A 5 0.40 -6.25 14.89
C SER A 5 -0.37 -7.46 15.42
N GLN A 6 -0.89 -7.34 16.65
CA GLN A 6 -1.79 -8.34 17.23
C GLN A 6 -3.24 -7.89 17.06
N LEU A 7 -4.12 -8.84 16.77
CA LEU A 7 -5.56 -8.57 16.66
C LEU A 7 -6.16 -8.35 18.03
N LYS A 8 -6.98 -7.31 18.16
CA LYS A 8 -7.79 -7.08 19.36
C LYS A 8 -9.07 -7.91 19.27
N GLU A 9 -9.66 -8.24 20.41
CA GLU A 9 -10.89 -9.03 20.50
C GLU A 9 -12.02 -8.50 19.59
N ARG A 10 -12.18 -7.18 19.51
CA ARG A 10 -13.15 -6.51 18.63
C ARG A 10 -12.88 -6.71 17.13
N ASP A 11 -11.62 -6.86 16.74
CA ASP A 11 -11.24 -7.00 15.33
C ASP A 11 -11.69 -8.35 14.77
N PHE A 12 -11.76 -9.40 15.61
CA PHE A 12 -12.19 -10.73 15.19
C PHE A 12 -13.62 -10.71 14.69
N LYS A 13 -14.55 -10.17 15.48
CA LYS A 13 -15.97 -10.15 15.09
C LYS A 13 -16.21 -9.28 13.87
N ALA A 14 -15.57 -8.10 13.81
CA ALA A 14 -15.67 -7.22 12.65
C ALA A 14 -15.15 -7.88 11.35
N ARG A 15 -14.06 -8.66 11.43
CA ARG A 15 -13.48 -9.37 10.27
C ARG A 15 -14.32 -10.55 9.81
N GLU A 16 -15.06 -11.20 10.72
CA GLU A 16 -16.01 -12.26 10.39
C GLU A 16 -17.30 -11.70 9.77
N ASP A 17 -17.82 -10.60 10.32
CA ASP A 17 -19.09 -10.03 9.87
C ASP A 17 -18.98 -9.30 8.53
N PHE A 18 -17.81 -8.72 8.23
CA PHE A 18 -17.57 -7.96 7.00
C PHE A 18 -17.85 -8.76 5.71
N PRO A 19 -17.25 -9.94 5.47
CA PRO A 19 -17.49 -10.69 4.23
C PRO A 19 -18.95 -11.08 4.06
N MET A 20 -19.65 -11.46 5.14
CA MET A 20 -21.07 -11.82 5.09
C MET A 20 -21.92 -10.63 4.63
N ARG A 21 -21.67 -9.43 5.17
CA ARG A 21 -22.39 -8.21 4.75
C ARG A 21 -22.05 -7.82 3.32
N MET A 22 -20.78 -7.89 2.94
CA MET A 22 -20.35 -7.54 1.59
C MET A 22 -20.96 -8.47 0.54
N GLN A 23 -21.07 -9.77 0.84
CA GLN A 23 -21.70 -10.74 -0.05
C GLN A 23 -23.16 -10.40 -0.33
N VAL A 24 -23.96 -10.10 0.70
CA VAL A 24 -25.36 -9.69 0.52
C VAL A 24 -25.47 -8.44 -0.36
N ILE A 25 -24.63 -7.43 -0.13
CA ILE A 25 -24.61 -6.21 -0.93
C ILE A 25 -24.29 -6.53 -2.40
N LEU A 26 -23.29 -7.37 -2.65
CA LEU A 26 -22.87 -7.75 -4.00
C LEU A 26 -23.95 -8.56 -4.74
N GLU A 27 -24.68 -9.43 -4.06
CA GLU A 27 -25.77 -10.22 -4.64
C GLU A 27 -27.01 -9.37 -4.96
N GLU A 28 -27.31 -8.36 -4.14
CA GLU A 28 -28.46 -7.48 -4.34
C GLU A 28 -28.22 -6.36 -5.37
N SER A 29 -26.96 -6.03 -5.67
CA SER A 29 -26.60 -4.88 -6.52
C SER A 29 -25.81 -5.27 -7.78
N LEU A 30 -26.54 -5.61 -8.84
CA LEU A 30 -25.99 -5.95 -10.16
C LEU A 30 -25.13 -4.84 -10.80
N SER A 31 -25.23 -3.60 -10.32
CA SER A 31 -24.50 -2.44 -10.85
C SER A 31 -23.55 -1.78 -9.84
N LEU A 32 -23.12 -2.51 -8.80
CA LEU A 32 -22.22 -1.93 -7.80
C LEU A 32 -20.86 -1.55 -8.40
N GLN A 33 -20.51 -0.27 -8.27
CA GLN A 33 -19.17 0.22 -8.59
C GLN A 33 -18.34 0.28 -7.30
N LEU A 34 -17.58 -0.78 -7.05
CA LEU A 34 -16.65 -0.84 -5.93
C LEU A 34 -15.31 -0.18 -6.32
N LEU A 35 -14.85 0.77 -5.51
CA LEU A 35 -13.51 1.33 -5.55
C LEU A 35 -12.77 0.95 -4.26
N MET A 36 -11.63 0.29 -4.39
CA MET A 36 -10.73 -0.03 -3.28
C MET A 36 -9.51 0.88 -3.34
N SER A 37 -9.18 1.57 -2.25
CA SER A 37 -8.04 2.48 -2.19
C SER A 37 -7.05 2.12 -1.10
N ASP A 38 -5.78 2.43 -1.32
CA ASP A 38 -4.73 2.32 -0.31
C ASP A 38 -3.65 3.40 -0.50
N GLU A 39 -2.85 3.61 0.54
CA GLU A 39 -1.69 4.49 0.55
C GLU A 39 -0.39 3.68 0.69
N ALA A 40 0.55 3.90 -0.24
CA ALA A 40 1.85 3.24 -0.23
C ALA A 40 2.99 4.26 -0.27
N TYR A 41 4.07 3.95 0.45
CA TYR A 41 5.30 4.73 0.44
C TYR A 41 6.33 4.10 -0.49
N PHE A 42 6.88 4.89 -1.41
CA PHE A 42 7.98 4.49 -2.29
C PHE A 42 9.22 5.32 -1.98
N HIS A 43 10.35 4.65 -1.81
CA HIS A 43 11.65 5.31 -1.69
C HIS A 43 12.15 5.70 -3.09
N LEU A 44 12.56 6.96 -3.27
CA LEU A 44 13.04 7.45 -4.57
C LEU A 44 14.41 6.90 -4.95
N TYR A 45 15.24 6.60 -3.95
CA TYR A 45 16.56 6.01 -4.11
C TYR A 45 16.52 4.62 -3.53
N GLY A 46 17.17 3.65 -4.21
CA GLY A 46 17.15 2.18 -4.05
C GLY A 46 17.34 1.61 -2.65
N THR A 47 16.53 2.09 -1.71
CA THR A 47 16.50 1.73 -0.32
C THR A 47 15.89 0.35 -0.27
N VAL A 48 16.70 -0.62 0.08
CA VAL A 48 16.30 -2.01 0.11
C VAL A 48 15.31 -2.20 1.27
N ASN A 49 14.12 -2.72 0.96
CA ASN A 49 13.15 -3.11 1.97
C ASN A 49 13.75 -4.23 2.84
N LYS A 50 14.01 -3.91 4.12
CA LYS A 50 14.60 -4.86 5.10
C LYS A 50 13.79 -6.15 5.26
N GLN A 51 12.48 -6.14 4.99
CA GLN A 51 11.64 -7.33 5.11
C GLN A 51 11.80 -8.31 3.94
N ASN A 52 12.19 -7.82 2.75
CA ASN A 52 12.38 -8.65 1.55
C ASN A 52 13.87 -8.91 1.23
N PHE A 53 14.78 -8.52 2.12
CA PHE A 53 16.20 -8.64 1.87
C PHE A 53 16.77 -9.95 2.40
N LYS A 54 17.09 -10.87 1.49
CA LYS A 54 17.73 -12.14 1.81
C LYS A 54 19.00 -12.31 0.98
N TYR A 55 20.13 -12.43 1.67
CA TYR A 55 21.39 -12.81 1.04
C TYR A 55 21.45 -14.32 0.88
N TRP A 56 21.72 -14.76 -0.34
CA TRP A 56 22.11 -16.14 -0.62
C TRP A 56 23.63 -16.17 -0.77
N ALA A 57 24.30 -16.58 0.29
CA ALA A 57 25.74 -16.78 0.32
C ALA A 57 26.04 -18.04 1.15
N PRO A 58 27.11 -18.79 0.82
CA PRO A 58 27.51 -19.98 1.58
C PRO A 58 27.89 -19.64 3.04
N GLU A 59 28.31 -18.40 3.29
CA GLU A 59 28.58 -17.86 4.62
C GLU A 59 27.90 -16.48 4.78
N ASN A 60 27.51 -16.13 6.01
CA ASN A 60 26.88 -14.83 6.29
C ASN A 60 27.85 -13.70 5.93
N PRO A 61 27.55 -12.83 4.95
CA PRO A 61 28.52 -11.87 4.43
C PRO A 61 28.93 -10.78 5.43
N ARG A 62 28.29 -10.68 6.61
CA ARG A 62 28.57 -9.69 7.68
C ARG A 62 28.72 -8.24 7.18
N ASN A 63 28.16 -7.93 6.02
CA ASN A 63 28.20 -6.60 5.45
C ASN A 63 27.11 -5.76 6.10
N ASP A 64 27.52 -4.72 6.81
CA ASP A 64 26.61 -3.71 7.33
C ASP A 64 26.24 -2.76 6.18
N HIS A 65 24.95 -2.74 5.82
CA HIS A 65 24.45 -1.78 4.83
C HIS A 65 23.94 -0.55 5.55
N GLU A 66 24.73 0.52 5.46
CA GLU A 66 24.31 1.84 5.92
C GLU A 66 23.11 2.31 5.08
N GLN A 67 22.02 2.68 5.75
CA GLN A 67 20.87 3.30 5.12
C GLN A 67 20.80 4.76 5.59
N PRO A 68 20.54 5.71 4.69
CA PRO A 68 20.37 7.10 5.09
C PRO A 68 19.18 7.21 6.07
N LEU A 69 19.39 7.94 7.17
CA LEU A 69 18.37 8.20 8.20
C LEU A 69 17.14 8.91 7.60
N HIS A 70 17.37 9.75 6.59
CA HIS A 70 16.35 10.44 5.81
C HIS A 70 16.53 10.08 4.33
N SER A 71 15.74 9.11 3.87
CA SER A 71 15.61 8.76 2.43
C SER A 71 14.39 9.50 1.90
N ASP A 72 14.51 10.15 0.74
CA ASP A 72 13.38 10.80 0.08
C ASP A 72 12.32 9.74 -0.28
N LYS A 73 11.07 10.04 0.09
CA LYS A 73 9.93 9.17 -0.17
C LYS A 73 8.86 9.93 -0.91
N VAL A 74 8.16 9.20 -1.77
CA VAL A 74 6.90 9.64 -2.35
C VAL A 74 5.79 8.80 -1.74
N THR A 75 4.70 9.47 -1.40
CA THR A 75 3.46 8.83 -0.98
C THR A 75 2.54 8.73 -2.19
N LEU A 76 2.13 7.52 -2.51
CA LEU A 76 1.14 7.25 -3.53
C LEU A 76 -0.18 6.91 -2.84
N TRP A 77 -1.24 7.64 -3.16
CA TRP A 77 -2.59 7.14 -2.94
C TRP A 77 -3.12 6.62 -4.26
N CYS A 78 -3.74 5.45 -4.24
CA CYS A 78 -4.33 4.84 -5.42
C CYS A 78 -5.69 4.27 -5.07
N ALA A 79 -6.67 4.42 -5.97
CA ALA A 79 -7.92 3.69 -5.92
C ALA A 79 -8.11 2.88 -7.21
N ILE A 80 -8.53 1.63 -7.07
CA ILE A 80 -8.78 0.70 -8.16
C ILE A 80 -10.23 0.26 -8.09
N GLY A 81 -10.93 0.34 -9.21
CA GLY A 81 -12.27 -0.21 -9.38
C GLY A 81 -12.34 -1.14 -10.58
N THR A 82 -13.54 -1.61 -10.87
CA THR A 82 -13.80 -2.54 -11.98
C THR A 82 -13.46 -1.96 -13.36
N THR A 83 -13.52 -0.63 -13.51
CA THR A 83 -13.40 0.05 -14.81
C THR A 83 -12.30 1.11 -14.84
N CYS A 84 -11.70 1.46 -13.70
CA CYS A 84 -10.71 2.52 -13.64
C CYS A 84 -9.67 2.35 -12.53
N VAL A 85 -8.56 3.05 -12.72
CA VAL A 85 -7.54 3.32 -11.71
C VAL A 85 -7.41 4.84 -11.56
N LEU A 86 -7.49 5.30 -10.32
CA LEU A 86 -7.30 6.69 -9.92
C LEU A 86 -6.00 6.81 -9.12
N VAL A 87 -5.07 7.61 -9.61
CA VAL A 87 -3.74 7.77 -8.97
C VAL A 87 -3.39 9.25 -8.78
N PRO A 88 -3.69 9.84 -7.62
CA PRO A 88 -3.06 11.06 -7.14
C PRO A 88 -1.68 10.77 -6.54
N ILE A 89 -0.65 11.40 -7.10
CA ILE A 89 0.72 11.32 -6.57
C ILE A 89 0.97 12.53 -5.66
N SER A 90 1.43 12.29 -4.43
CA SER A 90 1.88 13.34 -3.51
C SER A 90 3.39 13.23 -3.28
N ALA A 91 4.13 14.08 -3.97
CA ALA A 91 5.54 14.29 -3.67
C ALA A 91 5.65 15.43 -2.65
N LYS A 92 6.06 15.13 -1.41
CA LYS A 92 6.51 16.16 -0.47
C LYS A 92 7.89 16.65 -0.89
N ARG A 93 7.98 17.33 -2.03
CA ARG A 93 9.13 18.18 -2.33
C ARG A 93 8.78 19.56 -1.77
N THR A 94 9.67 20.08 -0.93
CA THR A 94 9.62 21.45 -0.43
C THR A 94 9.22 22.39 -1.58
N ASP A 95 8.20 23.21 -1.32
CA ASP A 95 7.84 24.46 -2.00
C ASP A 95 6.75 24.41 -3.09
N ALA A 96 6.20 23.24 -3.45
CA ALA A 96 4.94 23.19 -4.19
C ALA A 96 4.25 21.83 -4.03
N GLN A 97 3.09 21.80 -3.35
CA GLN A 97 2.18 20.66 -3.46
C GLN A 97 1.62 20.64 -4.89
N SER A 98 2.22 19.83 -5.76
CA SER A 98 1.65 19.51 -7.06
C SER A 98 1.03 18.12 -6.98
N ALA A 99 -0.30 18.07 -6.92
CA ALA A 99 -1.05 16.83 -7.11
C ALA A 99 -1.31 16.65 -8.60
N LEU A 100 -0.67 15.66 -9.22
CA LEU A 100 -1.04 15.20 -10.57
C LEU A 100 -2.07 14.09 -10.39
N ILE A 101 -3.29 14.29 -10.92
CA ILE A 101 -4.34 13.27 -10.97
C ILE A 101 -4.21 12.57 -12.32
N LEU A 102 -3.79 11.30 -12.30
CA LEU A 102 -3.87 10.43 -13.47
C LEU A 102 -5.07 9.51 -13.33
N THR A 103 -5.93 9.48 -14.35
CA THR A 103 -7.05 8.55 -14.48
C THR A 103 -6.79 7.65 -15.68
N ALA A 104 -6.73 6.34 -15.45
CA ALA A 104 -6.68 5.34 -16.52
C ALA A 104 -7.94 4.48 -16.44
N THR A 105 -8.60 4.25 -17.58
CA THR A 105 -9.73 3.32 -17.67
C THR A 105 -9.28 2.01 -18.29
N PHE A 106 -9.76 0.89 -17.75
CA PHE A 106 -9.55 -0.42 -18.37
C PHE A 106 -10.47 -0.50 -19.59
N ARG A 107 -9.89 -0.67 -20.78
CA ARG A 107 -10.63 -0.93 -22.03
C ARG A 107 -10.70 -2.42 -22.32
#